data_AF-A0A2K3P9W0-F1
#
_entry.id   AF-A0A2K3P9W0-F1
#
_cell.length_a   1.000
_cell.length_b   1.000
_cell.length_c   1.000
_cell.angle_alpha   90.00
_cell.angle_beta   90.00
_cell.angle_gamma   90.00
#
_symmetry.space_group_name_H-M   'P 1'
#
loop_
_entity.id
_entity.type
_entity.pdbx_description
1 polymer ?
#
loop_
_entity_poly.entity_id
_entity_poly.type
_entity_poly.pdbx_seq_one_letter_code
_entity_poly.pdbx_strand_id
1 'polypeptide(L)'
;MVELDSLFKQKRKVVDDYRKKALIVAFTYKHNELKSTRIGWASVDSASRFSEFLVNEHRFPWENVQMLTDVGVDRTGTQTADEILDPLCSMIKEAKAEDILLFVFCGHGGRVQEYTYNNSFGWMKCLVAGIRPDGKKTVITGVVNSSDIARFHSTCCRA
;
A
#
# COMPACT_ATOMS: atom_id res chain seq x y z
N MET A 1 22.37 34.22 9.37
CA MET A 1 22.27 33.02 8.50
C MET A 1 22.56 31.71 9.23
N VAL A 2 23.36 31.70 10.31
CA VAL A 2 23.74 30.49 11.09
C VAL A 2 22.60 29.87 11.91
N GLU A 3 21.61 30.68 12.31
CA GLU A 3 20.53 30.27 13.23
C GLU A 3 19.46 29.39 12.55
N LEU A 4 19.15 29.66 11.28
CA LEU A 4 18.21 28.87 10.47
C LEU A 4 18.76 27.47 10.19
N ASP A 5 20.04 27.35 9.83
CA ASP A 5 20.67 26.05 9.59
C ASP A 5 20.71 25.18 10.85
N SER A 6 20.92 25.79 12.03
CA SER A 6 20.84 25.10 13.31
C SER A 6 19.42 24.58 13.58
N LEU A 7 18.40 25.41 13.37
CA LEU A 7 16.99 25.04 13.52
C LEU A 7 16.58 23.93 12.54
N PHE A 8 17.01 24.01 11.27
CA PHE A 8 16.73 22.97 10.28
C PHE A 8 17.45 21.64 10.60
N LYS A 9 18.69 21.69 11.07
CA LYS A 9 19.42 20.50 11.53
C LYS A 9 18.78 19.89 12.77
N GLN A 10 18.34 20.71 13.72
CA GLN A 10 17.66 20.24 14.93
C GLN A 10 16.30 19.62 14.59
N LYS A 11 15.49 20.27 13.75
CA LYS A 11 14.23 19.70 13.26
C LYS A 11 14.44 18.40 12.48
N ARG A 12 15.44 18.33 11.60
CA ARG A 12 15.78 17.09 10.87
C ARG A 12 16.16 15.96 11.82
N LYS A 13 16.98 16.24 12.84
CA LYS A 13 17.38 15.24 13.83
C LYS A 13 16.17 14.66 14.58
N VAL A 14 15.22 15.51 14.98
CA VAL A 14 13.99 15.07 15.65
C VAL A 14 13.16 14.14 14.75
N VAL A 15 13.00 14.47 13.46
CA VAL A 15 12.27 13.63 12.50
C VAL A 15 12.99 12.30 12.20
N ASP A 16 14.31 12.28 12.30
CA ASP A 16 15.09 11.06 12.10
C ASP A 16 14.99 10.07 13.26
N ASP A 17 14.68 10.55 14.46
CA ASP A 17 14.49 9.70 15.65
C ASP A 17 13.08 9.05 15.69
N TYR A 18 12.16 9.48 14.83
CA TYR A 18 10.82 8.89 14.73
C TYR A 18 10.85 7.47 14.14
N ARG A 19 9.94 6.62 14.60
CA ARG A 19 9.80 5.27 14.04
C ARG A 19 9.19 5.37 12.64
N LYS A 20 9.89 4.83 11.65
CA LYS A 20 9.50 4.87 10.23
C LYS A 20 9.12 3.48 9.73
N LYS A 21 7.94 3.34 9.12
CA LYS A 21 7.46 2.10 8.48
C LYS A 21 6.86 2.40 7.12
N ALA A 22 7.14 1.55 6.14
CA ALA A 22 6.61 1.69 4.79
C ALA A 22 6.05 0.36 4.27
N LEU A 23 4.87 0.43 3.66
CA LEU A 23 4.30 -0.63 2.85
C LEU A 23 4.23 -0.15 1.40
N ILE A 24 4.96 -0.81 0.52
CA ILE A 24 5.02 -0.53 -0.91
C ILE A 24 4.38 -1.69 -1.65
N VAL A 25 3.38 -1.43 -2.48
CA VAL A 25 2.64 -2.43 -3.25
C VAL A 25 2.81 -2.12 -4.73
N ALA A 26 3.34 -3.07 -5.51
CA ALA A 26 3.62 -2.84 -6.92
C ALA A 26 3.32 -4.06 -7.79
N PHE A 27 2.57 -3.86 -8.87
CA PHE A 27 2.10 -4.96 -9.72
C PHE A 27 2.44 -4.80 -11.19
N THR A 28 2.89 -5.90 -11.80
CA THR A 28 3.17 -6.01 -13.23
C THR A 28 1.98 -6.49 -14.05
N TYR A 29 1.04 -7.19 -13.42
CA TYR A 29 -0.10 -7.85 -14.06
C TYR A 29 0.30 -8.91 -15.10
N LYS A 30 1.45 -9.57 -14.90
CA LYS A 30 2.05 -10.51 -15.88
C LYS A 30 1.13 -11.64 -16.33
N HIS A 31 0.21 -12.09 -15.46
CA HIS A 31 -0.76 -13.15 -15.75
C HIS A 31 -2.06 -12.68 -16.41
N ASN A 32 -2.09 -11.43 -16.90
CA ASN A 32 -3.22 -10.85 -17.58
C ASN A 32 -2.83 -10.58 -19.04
N GLU A 33 -3.20 -11.50 -19.93
CA GLU A 33 -2.86 -11.45 -21.37
C GLU A 33 -3.32 -10.14 -22.04
N LEU A 34 -4.32 -9.45 -21.47
CA LEU A 34 -4.83 -8.18 -21.97
C LEU A 34 -4.13 -6.93 -21.38
N LYS A 35 -3.26 -7.07 -20.37
CA LYS A 35 -2.70 -5.92 -19.61
C LYS A 35 -1.22 -6.02 -19.23
N SER A 36 -0.51 -7.09 -19.60
CA SER A 36 0.96 -7.17 -19.49
C SER A 36 1.63 -6.19 -20.46
N THR A 37 1.53 -4.90 -20.15
CA THR A 37 2.15 -3.80 -20.87
C THR A 37 3.47 -3.44 -20.21
N ARG A 38 4.34 -2.71 -20.92
CA ARG A 38 5.58 -2.12 -20.35
C ARG A 38 5.34 -1.32 -19.07
N ILE A 39 4.12 -0.78 -18.88
CA ILE A 39 3.72 0.01 -17.71
C ILE A 39 3.69 -0.85 -16.43
N GLY A 40 3.37 -2.14 -16.54
CA GLY A 40 3.39 -3.05 -15.39
C GLY A 40 4.80 -3.21 -14.82
N TRP A 41 5.78 -3.51 -15.68
CA TRP A 41 7.18 -3.64 -15.25
C TRP A 41 7.76 -2.33 -14.69
N ALA A 42 7.38 -1.19 -15.26
CA ALA A 42 7.78 0.12 -14.75
C ALA A 42 7.25 0.38 -13.32
N SER A 43 6.12 -0.22 -12.94
CA SER A 43 5.55 -0.08 -11.59
C SER A 43 6.42 -0.74 -10.54
N VAL A 44 6.91 -1.96 -10.81
CA VAL A 44 7.82 -2.67 -9.89
C VAL A 44 9.19 -2.00 -9.81
N ASP A 45 9.77 -1.59 -10.95
CA ASP A 45 11.05 -0.86 -10.97
C ASP A 45 10.97 0.47 -10.19
N SER A 46 9.88 1.23 -10.38
CA SER A 46 9.65 2.47 -9.63
C SER A 46 9.55 2.23 -8.13
N ALA A 47 8.84 1.17 -7.73
CA ALA A 47 8.69 0.79 -6.33
C ALA A 47 10.02 0.35 -5.69
N SER A 48 10.84 -0.40 -6.42
CA SER A 48 12.18 -0.79 -5.95
C SER A 48 13.09 0.42 -5.73
N ARG A 49 13.17 1.34 -6.70
CA ARG A 49 13.94 2.59 -6.55
C ARG A 49 13.43 3.46 -5.41
N PHE A 50 12.11 3.50 -5.23
CA PHE A 50 11.52 4.26 -4.14
C PHE A 50 11.83 3.63 -2.78
N SER A 51 11.84 2.31 -2.68
CA SER A 51 12.30 1.59 -1.48
C SER A 51 13.74 1.94 -1.14
N GLU A 52 14.65 1.92 -2.12
CA GLU A 52 16.05 2.32 -1.94
C GLU A 52 16.17 3.78 -1.50
N PHE A 53 15.39 4.67 -2.11
CA PHE A 53 15.33 6.09 -1.73
C PHE A 53 14.90 6.28 -0.27
N LEU A 54 13.90 5.54 0.20
CA LEU A 54 13.46 5.61 1.60
C LEU A 54 14.56 5.18 2.58
N VAL A 55 15.28 4.11 2.25
CA VAL A 55 16.33 3.57 3.11
C VAL A 55 17.55 4.49 3.11
N ASN A 56 18.03 4.88 1.93
CA ASN A 56 19.28 5.61 1.78
C ASN A 56 19.16 7.10 2.13
N GLU A 57 18.09 7.76 1.69
CA GLU A 57 17.94 9.22 1.81
C GLU A 57 17.05 9.63 2.98
N HIS A 58 16.09 8.77 3.35
CA HIS A 58 15.13 9.06 4.43
C HIS A 58 15.29 8.19 5.68
N ARG A 59 16.33 7.33 5.72
CA ARG A 59 16.71 6.52 6.89
C ARG A 59 15.55 5.66 7.41
N PHE A 60 14.72 5.14 6.52
CA PHE A 60 13.80 4.07 6.90
C PHE A 60 14.64 2.81 7.16
N PRO A 61 14.50 2.14 8.33
CA PRO A 61 15.15 0.85 8.54
C PRO A 61 14.68 -0.14 7.48
N TRP A 62 15.60 -0.87 6.86
CA TRP A 62 15.28 -1.82 5.78
C TRP A 62 14.23 -2.84 6.22
N GLU A 63 14.33 -3.34 7.44
CA GLU A 63 13.39 -4.27 8.07
C GLU A 63 11.96 -3.71 8.24
N ASN A 64 11.81 -2.39 8.20
CA ASN A 64 10.53 -1.69 8.31
C ASN A 64 9.97 -1.25 6.94
N VAL A 65 10.64 -1.57 5.83
CA VAL A 65 10.17 -1.33 4.47
C VAL A 65 9.73 -2.66 3.85
N GLN A 66 8.43 -2.89 3.81
CA GLN A 66 7.85 -4.09 3.21
C GLN A 66 7.40 -3.81 1.78
N MET A 67 7.83 -4.64 0.83
CA MET A 67 7.44 -4.56 -0.57
C MET A 67 6.63 -5.79 -1.01
N LEU A 68 5.40 -5.58 -1.47
CA LEU A 68 4.52 -6.59 -2.04
C LEU A 68 4.50 -6.49 -3.56
N THR A 69 4.77 -7.59 -4.24
CA THR A 69 4.81 -7.68 -5.71
C THR A 69 4.15 -8.95 -6.22
N ASP A 70 3.81 -8.97 -7.51
CA ASP A 70 3.37 -10.16 -8.24
C ASP A 70 4.51 -10.83 -9.04
N VAL A 71 5.77 -10.48 -8.75
CA VAL A 71 6.97 -11.02 -9.41
C VAL A 71 7.71 -11.96 -8.44
N GLY A 72 8.00 -13.19 -8.87
CA GLY A 72 8.73 -14.20 -8.08
C GLY A 72 8.46 -15.63 -8.57
N VAL A 73 9.33 -16.60 -8.20
CA VAL A 73 9.30 -17.98 -8.72
C VAL A 73 8.05 -18.76 -8.30
N ASP A 74 7.46 -18.43 -7.13
CA ASP A 74 6.28 -19.13 -6.59
C ASP A 74 4.99 -18.29 -6.58
N ARG A 75 5.03 -17.06 -7.11
CA ARG A 75 3.88 -16.15 -7.15
C ARG A 75 3.11 -16.36 -8.45
N THR A 76 2.36 -17.46 -8.52
CA THR A 76 1.43 -17.76 -9.63
C THR A 76 0.08 -17.04 -9.48
N GLY A 77 -0.16 -16.43 -8.31
CA GLY A 77 -1.43 -15.82 -7.94
C GLY A 77 -1.37 -14.30 -7.81
N THR A 78 -2.49 -13.67 -8.18
CA THR A 78 -2.81 -12.29 -7.81
C THR A 78 -2.83 -12.16 -6.29
N GLN A 79 -2.08 -11.20 -5.73
CA GLN A 79 -2.18 -10.85 -4.31
C GLN A 79 -3.65 -10.58 -3.95
N THR A 80 -4.15 -11.26 -2.94
CA THR A 80 -5.48 -11.07 -2.38
C THR A 80 -5.61 -9.71 -1.72
N ALA A 81 -6.84 -9.25 -1.51
CA ALA A 81 -7.07 -8.03 -0.74
C ALA A 81 -6.54 -8.17 0.69
N ASP A 82 -6.73 -9.34 1.33
CA ASP A 82 -6.24 -9.60 2.69
C ASP A 82 -4.71 -9.54 2.77
N GLU A 83 -3.97 -10.11 1.81
CA GLU A 83 -2.49 -10.05 1.78
C GLU A 83 -1.93 -8.61 1.71
N ILE A 84 -2.71 -7.66 1.19
CA ILE A 84 -2.34 -6.24 1.15
C ILE A 84 -2.86 -5.50 2.39
N LEU A 85 -4.08 -5.80 2.84
CA LEU A 85 -4.72 -5.13 3.96
C LEU A 85 -4.13 -5.55 5.30
N ASP A 86 -3.70 -6.81 5.48
CA ASP A 86 -3.16 -7.31 6.74
C ASP A 86 -1.88 -6.55 7.16
N PRO A 87 -0.86 -6.38 6.30
CA PRO A 87 0.30 -5.55 6.62
C PRO A 87 -0.05 -4.09 6.86
N LEU A 88 -0.97 -3.53 6.08
CA LEU A 88 -1.43 -2.15 6.24
C LEU A 88 -2.11 -1.93 7.60
N CYS A 89 -3.00 -2.85 7.98
CA CYS A 89 -3.68 -2.84 9.28
C CYS A 89 -2.69 -3.03 10.42
N SER A 90 -1.72 -3.93 10.28
CA SER A 90 -0.66 -4.12 11.27
C SER A 90 0.16 -2.85 11.49
N MET A 91 0.54 -2.18 10.39
CA MET A 91 1.27 -0.90 10.44
C MET A 91 0.49 0.19 11.20
N ILE A 92 -0.83 0.27 11.00
CA ILE A 92 -1.70 1.24 11.67
C ILE A 92 -1.93 0.88 13.15
N LYS A 93 -2.09 -0.41 13.47
CA LYS A 93 -2.32 -0.89 14.85
C LYS A 93 -1.21 -0.54 15.80
N GLU A 94 0.02 -0.71 15.32
CA GLU A 94 1.20 -0.50 16.15
C GLU A 94 1.62 0.97 16.18
N ALA A 95 0.91 1.85 15.46
CA ALA A 95 1.23 3.25 15.28
C ALA A 95 1.18 4.02 16.61
N LYS A 96 2.20 4.83 16.84
CA LYS A 96 2.26 5.79 17.96
C LYS A 96 2.25 7.21 17.43
N ALA A 97 2.00 8.16 18.31
CA ALA A 97 2.22 9.56 18.00
C ALA A 97 3.65 9.73 17.47
N GLU A 98 3.81 10.60 16.46
CA GLU A 98 5.09 10.92 15.82
C GLU A 98 5.68 9.82 14.92
N ASP A 99 5.06 8.63 14.82
CA ASP A 99 5.45 7.65 13.81
C ASP A 99 5.26 8.17 12.38
N ILE A 100 6.16 7.80 11.49
CA ILE A 100 6.06 8.06 10.06
C ILE A 100 5.64 6.77 9.35
N LEU A 101 4.39 6.72 8.92
CA LEU A 101 3.84 5.60 8.18
C LEU A 101 3.67 5.97 6.71
N LEU A 102 4.14 5.12 5.81
CA LEU A 102 4.02 5.33 4.38
C LEU A 102 3.31 4.16 3.71
N PHE A 103 2.30 4.45 2.92
CA PHE A 103 1.66 3.49 2.03
C PHE A 103 1.81 3.97 0.59
N VAL A 104 2.41 3.13 -0.25
CA VAL A 104 2.63 3.44 -1.67
C VAL A 104 2.03 2.34 -2.52
N PHE A 105 1.22 2.73 -3.50
CA PHE A 105 0.64 1.82 -4.47
C PHE A 105 1.08 2.20 -5.89
N CYS A 106 1.77 1.28 -6.55
CA CYS A 106 2.25 1.37 -7.92
C CYS A 106 1.49 0.34 -8.78
N GLY A 107 0.43 0.79 -9.43
CA GLY A 107 -0.39 -0.09 -10.26
C GLY A 107 -1.61 0.62 -10.82
N HIS A 108 -2.55 -0.16 -11.35
CA HIS A 108 -3.78 0.33 -11.91
C HIS A 108 -4.81 0.70 -10.84
N GLY A 109 -5.37 1.89 -10.99
CA GLY A 109 -6.68 2.20 -10.44
C GLY A 109 -7.80 1.64 -11.32
N GLY A 110 -8.97 1.49 -10.75
CA GLY A 110 -10.18 1.07 -11.45
C GLY A 110 -11.41 1.73 -10.88
N ARG A 111 -12.56 1.31 -11.42
CA ARG A 111 -13.87 1.62 -10.85
C ARG A 111 -14.67 0.35 -10.73
N VAL A 112 -15.35 0.18 -9.60
CA VAL A 112 -16.35 -0.86 -9.38
C VAL A 112 -17.71 -0.20 -9.24
N GLN A 113 -18.74 -0.85 -9.77
CA GLN A 113 -20.10 -0.34 -9.66
C GLN A 113 -20.61 -0.64 -8.26
N GLU A 114 -21.10 0.39 -7.58
CA GLU A 114 -21.72 0.23 -6.28
C GLU A 114 -23.18 -0.20 -6.46
N TYR A 115 -23.55 -1.29 -5.80
CA TYR A 115 -24.92 -1.79 -5.75
C TYR A 115 -25.41 -1.68 -4.30
N THR A 116 -25.51 -0.47 -3.77
CA THR A 116 -26.11 -0.25 -2.46
C THR A 116 -27.64 -0.05 -2.58
N TYR A 117 -28.34 -0.57 -1.57
CA TYR A 117 -29.79 -0.71 -1.48
C TYR A 117 -30.50 0.65 -1.30
N ASN A 118 -30.51 1.54 -2.32
CA ASN A 118 -31.48 2.66 -2.40
C ASN A 118 -31.67 3.30 -3.80
N ASN A 119 -31.33 2.64 -4.90
CA ASN A 119 -31.31 3.21 -6.27
C ASN A 119 -30.21 4.27 -6.52
N SER A 120 -29.19 4.38 -5.67
CA SER A 120 -27.97 5.13 -6.00
C SER A 120 -27.06 4.33 -6.93
N PHE A 121 -27.02 4.68 -8.21
CA PHE A 121 -26.04 4.14 -9.16
C PHE A 121 -24.74 4.96 -9.12
N GLY A 122 -23.74 4.47 -8.39
CA GLY A 122 -22.43 5.12 -8.22
C GLY A 122 -21.27 4.28 -8.75
N TRP A 123 -20.18 4.95 -9.12
CA TRP A 123 -18.89 4.29 -9.39
C TRP A 123 -17.92 4.58 -8.25
N MET A 124 -17.42 3.53 -7.60
CA MET A 124 -16.38 3.67 -6.58
C MET A 124 -15.01 3.43 -7.19
N LYS A 125 -14.04 4.28 -6.84
CA LYS A 125 -12.64 4.07 -7.22
C LYS A 125 -12.08 2.89 -6.43
N CYS A 126 -11.25 2.08 -7.08
CA CYS A 126 -10.58 0.94 -6.46
C CYS A 126 -9.12 0.84 -6.89
N LEU A 127 -8.29 0.18 -6.07
CA LEU A 127 -6.96 -0.27 -6.48
C LEU A 127 -7.10 -1.68 -7.07
N VAL A 128 -6.43 -1.96 -8.17
CA VAL A 128 -6.49 -3.27 -8.83
C VAL A 128 -5.25 -4.08 -8.44
N ALA A 129 -5.44 -5.13 -7.65
CA ALA A 129 -4.35 -6.01 -7.20
C ALA A 129 -4.02 -7.11 -8.23
N GLY A 130 -4.96 -7.42 -9.14
CA GLY A 130 -4.74 -8.34 -10.25
C GLY A 130 -6.02 -8.99 -10.75
N ILE A 131 -5.89 -10.09 -11.49
CA ILE A 131 -7.01 -10.90 -11.98
C ILE A 131 -6.87 -12.32 -11.45
N ARG A 132 -7.95 -12.82 -10.85
CA ARG A 132 -8.08 -14.19 -10.37
C ARG A 132 -8.22 -15.16 -11.54
N PRO A 133 -7.93 -16.46 -11.35
CA PRO A 133 -8.12 -17.47 -12.40
C PRO A 133 -9.54 -17.54 -12.98
N ASP A 134 -10.55 -17.11 -12.23
CA ASP A 134 -11.96 -17.02 -12.68
C ASP A 134 -12.27 -15.78 -13.54
N GLY A 135 -11.25 -15.00 -13.91
CA GLY A 135 -11.37 -13.78 -14.70
C GLY A 135 -11.83 -12.54 -13.90
N LYS A 136 -12.14 -12.68 -12.61
CA LYS A 136 -12.54 -11.53 -11.77
C LYS A 136 -11.33 -10.74 -11.32
N LYS A 137 -11.46 -9.41 -11.27
CA LYS A 137 -10.43 -8.53 -10.73
C LYS A 137 -10.41 -8.64 -9.21
N THR A 138 -9.23 -8.86 -8.63
CA THR A 138 -9.03 -8.56 -7.22
C THR A 138 -8.88 -7.05 -7.08
N VAL A 139 -9.77 -6.45 -6.30
CA VAL A 139 -9.82 -5.01 -6.10
C VAL A 139 -9.82 -4.69 -4.62
N ILE A 140 -9.11 -3.63 -4.24
CA ILE A 140 -9.22 -3.03 -2.92
C ILE A 140 -10.15 -1.83 -3.07
N THR A 141 -11.24 -1.85 -2.32
CA THR A 141 -12.27 -0.81 -2.33
C THR A 141 -12.40 -0.22 -0.93
N GLY A 142 -12.92 1.00 -0.84
CA GLY A 142 -13.25 1.62 0.46
C GLY A 142 -14.59 1.15 1.04
N VAL A 143 -15.25 0.15 0.44
CA VAL A 143 -16.49 -0.40 1.01
C VAL A 143 -16.11 -1.25 2.20
N VAL A 144 -16.40 -0.70 3.36
CA VAL A 144 -16.34 -1.39 4.63
C VAL A 144 -17.77 -1.82 4.92
N ASN A 145 -18.12 -3.07 4.66
CA ASN A 145 -19.38 -3.60 5.18
C ASN A 145 -19.30 -3.57 6.71
N SER A 146 -20.43 -3.56 7.41
CA SER A 146 -20.44 -3.59 8.88
C SER A 146 -19.64 -4.76 9.47
N SER A 147 -19.53 -5.88 8.75
CA SER A 147 -18.63 -7.01 9.06
C SER A 147 -17.15 -6.63 9.01
N ASP A 148 -16.76 -5.81 8.04
CA ASP A 148 -15.36 -5.40 7.81
C ASP A 148 -14.98 -4.27 8.77
N ILE A 149 -15.94 -3.42 9.15
CA ILE A 149 -15.79 -2.46 10.26
C ILE A 149 -15.64 -3.22 11.58
N ALA A 150 -16.47 -4.23 11.83
CA ALA A 150 -16.34 -5.07 13.02
C ALA A 150 -15.00 -5.81 13.06
N ARG A 151 -14.51 -6.32 11.91
CA ARG A 151 -13.17 -6.90 11.77
C ARG A 151 -12.08 -5.85 11.99
N PHE A 152 -12.18 -4.66 11.41
CA PHE A 152 -11.21 -3.59 11.66
C PHE A 152 -11.21 -3.19 13.14
N HIS A 153 -12.35 -3.05 13.80
CA HIS A 153 -12.42 -2.76 15.23
C HIS A 153 -11.88 -3.92 16.10
N SER A 154 -12.21 -5.17 15.77
CA SER A 154 -11.76 -6.34 16.55
C SER A 154 -10.26 -6.58 16.41
N THR A 155 -9.72 -6.33 15.21
CA THR A 155 -8.32 -6.61 14.91
C THR A 155 -7.45 -5.38 15.17
N CYS A 156 -7.95 -4.16 14.95
CA CYS A 156 -7.17 -2.92 15.01
C CYS A 156 -7.41 -2.02 16.22
N CYS A 157 -8.56 -2.12 16.90
CA CYS A 157 -8.91 -1.23 18.02
C CYS A 157 -8.89 -1.91 19.40
N ARG A 158 -8.39 -3.16 19.49
CA ARG A 158 -8.09 -3.81 20.77
C ARG A 158 -6.59 -3.70 21.04
N ALA A 159 -6.17 -2.57 21.61
CA ALA A 159 -4.88 -2.36 22.24
C ALA A 159 -5.12 -1.70 23.61
#